data_AF-A0A2N0QT64-F1
#
_entry.id   AF-A0A2N0QT64-F1
#
_cell.length_a   1.000
_cell.length_b   1.000
_cell.length_c   1.000
_cell.angle_alpha   90.00
_cell.angle_beta   90.00
_cell.angle_gamma   90.00
#
_symmetry.space_group_name_H-M   'P 1'
#
loop_
_entity.id
_entity.type
_entity.pdbx_description
1 polymer ?
#
loop_
_entity_poly.entity_id
_entity_poly.type
_entity_poly.pdbx_seq_one_letter_code
_entity_poly.pdbx_strand_id
1 'polypeptide(L)'
;KEEVNILLQQIKDTNDDGIEDWLKYYQQPYVLSSLNQFISNINHETWRKSGTNTNNAEAAHSMVNREGKQLKLLSAILRGKKYDERCYKTIEIHNNTGVPYTHWDKSEIKRTSESIIRKGFRNQKNKEPVIDLTNDHLSNKLSLKRKLSPSTNRKSSKKSKEEPLENEKTEILELEIKEKKIALRERAIKARIAEAEVRKLEAEAEALEITNQQQRLKI
;
A
#
# COMPACT_ATOMS: atom_id res chain seq x y z
N LYS A 1 3.86 -29.81 3.28
CA LYS A 1 4.43 -30.22 1.97
C LYS A 1 3.52 -31.25 1.31
N GLU A 2 3.08 -32.29 2.01
CA GLU A 2 2.06 -33.25 1.59
C GLU A 2 0.82 -32.61 0.92
N GLU A 3 0.19 -31.61 1.55
CA GLU A 3 -1.03 -30.98 1.01
C GLU A 3 -0.85 -30.44 -0.42
N VAL A 4 0.32 -29.88 -0.72
CA VAL A 4 0.62 -29.31 -2.04
C VAL A 4 0.77 -30.42 -3.07
N ASN A 5 1.41 -31.53 -2.70
CA ASN A 5 1.57 -32.68 -3.57
C ASN A 5 0.22 -33.38 -3.85
N ILE A 6 -0.66 -33.45 -2.85
CA ILE A 6 -2.02 -33.98 -3.01
C ILE A 6 -2.81 -33.14 -4.02
N LEU A 7 -2.76 -31.80 -3.91
CA LEU A 7 -3.43 -30.91 -4.85
C LEU A 7 -2.87 -31.04 -6.27
N LEU A 8 -1.53 -31.11 -6.42
CA LEU A 8 -0.90 -31.31 -7.73
C LEU A 8 -1.31 -32.64 -8.37
N GLN A 9 -1.48 -33.69 -7.56
CA GLN A 9 -1.96 -34.98 -8.04
C GLN A 9 -3.42 -34.91 -8.49
N GLN A 10 -4.29 -34.26 -7.72
CA GLN A 10 -5.70 -34.05 -8.10
C GLN A 10 -5.83 -33.27 -9.42
N ILE A 11 -5.00 -32.25 -9.63
CA ILE A 11 -4.97 -31.48 -10.87
C ILE A 11 -4.52 -32.36 -12.03
N LYS A 12 -3.48 -33.18 -11.84
CA LYS A 12 -2.99 -34.13 -12.84
C LYS A 12 -4.07 -35.13 -13.25
N ASP A 13 -4.85 -35.62 -12.29
CA ASP A 13 -5.91 -36.60 -12.52
C ASP A 13 -7.12 -36.01 -13.29
N THR A 14 -7.18 -34.69 -13.49
CA THR A 14 -8.24 -34.00 -14.26
C THR A 14 -8.08 -34.16 -15.78
N ASN A 15 -6.89 -34.58 -16.25
CA ASN A 15 -6.61 -35.06 -17.60
C ASN A 15 -7.03 -34.13 -18.77
N ASP A 16 -6.79 -32.83 -18.63
CA ASP A 16 -6.99 -31.81 -19.68
C ASP A 16 -5.67 -31.58 -20.45
N ASP A 17 -5.76 -31.41 -21.78
CA ASP A 17 -4.63 -31.33 -22.72
C ASP A 17 -3.69 -30.13 -22.44
N GLY A 18 -4.13 -29.12 -21.68
CA GLY A 18 -3.30 -28.00 -21.23
C GLY A 18 -2.67 -28.13 -19.84
N ILE A 19 -3.10 -29.11 -19.04
CA ILE A 19 -2.68 -29.24 -17.64
C ILE A 19 -1.27 -29.79 -17.53
N GLU A 20 -0.82 -30.65 -18.43
CA GLU A 20 0.48 -31.31 -18.30
C GLU A 20 1.65 -30.32 -18.43
N ASP A 21 1.60 -29.41 -19.40
CA ASP A 21 2.58 -28.33 -19.57
C ASP A 21 2.53 -27.34 -18.39
N TRP A 22 1.34 -27.03 -17.90
CA TRP A 22 1.14 -26.19 -16.71
C TRP A 22 1.78 -26.84 -15.48
N LEU A 23 1.50 -28.12 -15.24
CA LEU A 23 2.03 -28.89 -14.11
C LEU A 23 3.55 -28.93 -14.19
N LYS A 24 4.12 -29.20 -15.37
CA LYS A 24 5.57 -29.25 -15.60
C LYS A 24 6.24 -27.91 -15.25
N TYR A 25 5.63 -26.79 -15.59
CA TYR A 25 6.15 -25.46 -15.24
C TYR A 25 6.07 -25.19 -13.73
N TYR A 26 4.91 -25.41 -13.10
CA TYR A 26 4.71 -25.09 -11.69
C TYR A 26 5.35 -26.10 -10.72
N GLN A 27 5.64 -27.32 -11.16
CA GLN A 27 6.34 -28.34 -10.39
C GLN A 27 7.86 -28.08 -10.29
N GLN A 28 8.39 -27.10 -11.03
CA GLN A 28 9.77 -26.67 -10.88
C GLN A 28 10.03 -26.20 -9.43
N PRO A 29 11.07 -26.71 -8.74
CA PRO A 29 11.27 -26.46 -7.31
C PRO A 29 11.28 -24.97 -6.94
N TYR A 30 11.94 -24.15 -7.76
CA TYR A 30 12.03 -22.71 -7.53
C TYR A 30 10.69 -21.98 -7.76
N VAL A 31 9.86 -22.42 -8.71
CA VAL A 31 8.52 -21.86 -8.94
C VAL A 31 7.58 -22.25 -7.80
N LEU A 32 7.59 -23.52 -7.40
CA LEU A 32 6.73 -23.99 -6.33
C LEU A 32 7.07 -23.34 -4.98
N SER A 33 8.37 -23.17 -4.71
CA SER A 33 8.87 -22.51 -3.49
C SER A 33 8.58 -21.00 -3.42
N SER A 34 8.37 -20.34 -4.56
CA SER A 34 8.05 -18.91 -4.63
C SER A 34 6.54 -18.64 -4.57
N LEU A 35 5.71 -19.66 -4.75
CA LEU A 35 4.26 -19.54 -4.71
C LEU A 35 3.64 -20.12 -3.45
N ASN A 36 4.31 -21.09 -2.81
CA ASN A 36 3.72 -21.83 -1.70
C ASN A 36 4.53 -21.70 -0.41
N GLN A 37 3.85 -21.20 0.63
CA GLN A 37 4.40 -21.02 1.97
C GLN A 37 4.96 -22.32 2.58
N PHE A 38 4.33 -23.47 2.31
CA PHE A 38 4.71 -24.75 2.89
C PHE A 38 5.92 -25.40 2.21
N ILE A 39 6.24 -24.95 1.00
CA ILE A 39 7.36 -25.44 0.19
C ILE A 39 8.54 -24.48 0.26
N SER A 40 8.27 -23.18 0.43
CA SER A 40 9.30 -22.16 0.57
C SER A 40 10.23 -22.42 1.74
N ASN A 41 11.50 -22.05 1.57
CA ASN A 41 12.49 -22.01 2.66
C ASN A 41 12.39 -20.73 3.50
N ILE A 42 11.49 -19.80 3.13
CA ILE A 42 11.25 -18.55 3.86
C ILE A 42 10.44 -18.84 5.11
N ASN A 43 10.80 -18.19 6.24
CA ASN A 43 10.06 -18.29 7.49
C ASN A 43 8.58 -17.91 7.30
N HIS A 44 7.68 -18.70 7.87
CA HIS A 44 6.24 -18.50 7.80
C HIS A 44 5.76 -17.10 8.20
N GLU A 45 6.35 -16.49 9.23
CA GLU A 45 6.00 -15.13 9.65
C GLU A 45 6.41 -14.09 8.60
N THR A 46 7.60 -14.24 8.02
CA THR A 46 8.10 -13.38 6.94
C THR A 46 7.25 -13.53 5.68
N TRP A 47 6.83 -14.75 5.37
CA TRP A 47 5.93 -15.02 4.26
C TRP A 47 4.56 -14.34 4.44
N ARG A 48 3.96 -14.46 5.63
CA ARG A 48 2.66 -13.83 5.97
C ARG A 48 2.70 -12.30 5.94
N LYS A 49 3.85 -11.69 6.23
CA LYS A 49 4.06 -10.23 6.13
C LYS A 49 4.08 -9.74 4.67
N SER A 50 4.39 -10.63 3.72
CA SER A 50 4.36 -10.32 2.30
C SER A 50 2.92 -10.32 1.80
N GLY A 51 2.40 -9.16 1.40
CA GLY A 51 1.03 -9.06 0.91
C GLY A 51 0.82 -9.87 -0.37
N THR A 52 -0.37 -10.49 -0.51
CA THR A 52 -0.76 -11.30 -1.69
C THR A 52 -1.02 -10.46 -2.95
N ASN A 53 -0.70 -9.16 -2.93
CA ASN A 53 -0.96 -8.29 -4.08
C ASN A 53 0.21 -8.32 -5.05
N THR A 54 -0.06 -8.73 -6.29
CA THR A 54 0.90 -8.68 -7.41
C THR A 54 1.32 -7.24 -7.72
N ASN A 55 0.48 -6.27 -7.33
CA ASN A 55 0.71 -4.84 -7.54
C ASN A 55 2.05 -4.36 -6.99
N ASN A 56 2.49 -4.85 -5.82
CA ASN A 56 3.77 -4.41 -5.26
C ASN A 56 4.96 -4.94 -6.06
N ALA A 57 4.91 -6.20 -6.50
CA ALA A 57 5.94 -6.81 -7.34
C ALA A 57 5.99 -6.15 -8.72
N GLU A 58 4.85 -5.97 -9.38
CA GLU A 58 4.76 -5.27 -10.67
C GLU A 58 5.22 -3.81 -10.58
N ALA A 59 4.85 -3.10 -9.51
CA ALA A 59 5.31 -1.74 -9.27
C ALA A 59 6.82 -1.69 -9.07
N ALA A 60 7.40 -2.62 -8.31
CA ALA A 60 8.84 -2.72 -8.14
C ALA A 60 9.55 -2.94 -9.48
N HIS A 61 9.08 -3.89 -10.30
CA HIS A 61 9.62 -4.10 -11.64
C HIS A 61 9.51 -2.86 -12.53
N SER A 62 8.36 -2.17 -12.51
CA SER A 62 8.16 -0.92 -13.26
C SER A 62 9.12 0.19 -12.84
N MET A 63 9.37 0.33 -11.53
CA MET A 63 10.26 1.37 -11.00
C MET A 63 11.73 1.08 -11.26
N VAL A 64 12.17 -0.18 -11.20
CA VAL A 64 13.53 -0.58 -11.61
C VAL A 64 13.74 -0.35 -13.12
N ASN A 65 12.75 -0.68 -13.95
CA ASN A 65 12.81 -0.48 -15.40
C ASN A 65 12.82 1.00 -15.82
N ARG A 66 12.42 1.93 -14.94
CA ARG A 66 12.60 3.37 -15.15
C ARG A 66 14.04 3.82 -14.99
N GLU A 67 14.84 3.14 -14.17
CA GLU A 67 16.23 3.50 -13.99
C GLU A 67 17.04 3.17 -15.26
N GLY A 68 16.71 2.10 -15.98
CA GLY A 68 17.25 1.88 -17.32
C GLY A 68 16.83 0.55 -17.91
N LYS A 69 16.65 0.50 -19.23
CA LYS A 69 16.36 -0.73 -19.97
C LYS A 69 17.65 -1.25 -20.63
N GLN A 70 17.74 -2.57 -20.82
CA GLN A 70 18.85 -3.22 -21.55
C GLN A 70 20.24 -2.98 -20.94
N LEU A 71 20.34 -3.04 -19.62
CA LEU A 71 21.64 -2.92 -18.93
C LEU A 71 22.41 -4.24 -18.98
N LYS A 72 23.75 -4.16 -19.05
CA LYS A 72 24.61 -5.33 -18.78
C LYS A 72 24.32 -5.84 -17.37
N LEU A 73 24.38 -7.15 -17.14
CA LEU A 73 23.98 -7.80 -15.89
C LEU A 73 24.60 -7.16 -14.64
N LEU A 74 25.92 -6.92 -14.65
CA LEU A 74 26.62 -6.27 -13.53
C LEU A 74 26.08 -4.85 -13.26
N SER A 75 25.83 -4.08 -14.32
CA SER A 75 25.28 -2.73 -14.21
C SER A 75 23.85 -2.75 -13.67
N ALA A 76 23.04 -3.74 -14.06
CA ALA A 76 21.69 -3.92 -13.53
C ALA A 76 21.70 -4.23 -12.02
N ILE A 77 22.58 -5.13 -11.58
CA ILE A 77 22.73 -5.49 -10.16
C ILE A 77 23.18 -4.28 -9.33
N LEU A 78 24.23 -3.59 -9.77
CA LEU A 78 24.72 -2.37 -9.10
C LEU A 78 23.66 -1.28 -8.99
N ARG A 79 22.81 -1.17 -10.01
CA ARG A 79 21.75 -0.16 -10.07
C ARG A 79 20.57 -0.54 -9.18
N GLY A 80 20.15 -1.81 -9.20
CA GLY A 80 19.16 -2.35 -8.24
C GLY A 80 19.58 -2.12 -6.80
N LYS A 81 20.85 -2.39 -6.46
CA LYS A 81 21.38 -2.13 -5.11
C LYS A 81 21.25 -0.65 -4.70
N LYS A 82 21.63 0.29 -5.58
CA LYS A 82 21.50 1.74 -5.30
C LYS A 82 20.05 2.17 -5.14
N TYR A 83 19.14 1.55 -5.89
CA TYR A 83 17.72 1.81 -5.79
C TYR A 83 17.18 1.34 -4.43
N ASP A 84 17.52 0.11 -4.01
CA ASP A 84 17.13 -0.43 -2.71
C ASP A 84 17.63 0.44 -1.55
N GLU A 85 18.90 0.87 -1.59
CA GLU A 85 19.47 1.80 -0.60
C GLU A 85 18.66 3.11 -0.49
N ARG A 86 18.17 3.65 -1.62
CA ARG A 86 17.33 4.86 -1.63
C ARG A 86 15.96 4.58 -1.02
N CYS A 87 15.37 3.42 -1.30
CA CYS A 87 14.10 3.00 -0.72
C CYS A 87 14.19 2.87 0.80
N TYR A 88 15.23 2.19 1.31
CA TYR A 88 15.41 2.04 2.75
C TYR A 88 15.63 3.39 3.45
N LYS A 89 16.48 4.27 2.91
CA LYS A 89 16.67 5.63 3.44
C LYS A 89 15.37 6.42 3.49
N THR A 90 14.56 6.31 2.44
CA THR A 90 13.25 6.99 2.37
C THR A 90 12.30 6.49 3.46
N ILE A 91 12.25 5.17 3.68
CA ILE A 91 11.43 4.55 4.73
C ILE A 91 11.93 4.99 6.12
N GLU A 92 13.24 4.95 6.33
CA GLU A 92 13.88 5.37 7.59
C GLU A 92 13.58 6.83 7.93
N ILE A 93 13.78 7.75 6.98
CA ILE A 93 13.48 9.18 7.16
C ILE A 93 12.00 9.37 7.49
N HIS A 94 11.10 8.68 6.79
CA HIS A 94 9.67 8.77 7.05
C HIS A 94 9.30 8.28 8.45
N ASN A 95 9.87 7.15 8.89
CA ASN A 95 9.62 6.60 10.22
C ASN A 95 10.14 7.53 11.33
N ASN A 96 11.29 8.17 11.11
CA ASN A 96 11.91 9.05 12.10
C ASN A 96 11.24 10.43 12.18
N THR A 97 10.84 10.99 11.04
CA THR A 97 10.33 12.38 10.94
C THR A 97 8.81 12.47 10.81
N GLY A 98 8.14 11.38 10.43
CA GLY A 98 6.73 11.37 10.04
C GLY A 98 6.44 12.06 8.69
N VAL A 99 7.45 12.63 8.02
CA VAL A 99 7.27 13.39 6.78
C VAL A 99 7.48 12.46 5.58
N PRO A 100 6.52 12.38 4.64
CA PRO A 100 6.69 11.57 3.44
C PRO A 100 7.78 12.17 2.53
N TYR A 101 8.60 11.30 1.94
CA TYR A 101 9.62 11.73 0.96
C TYR A 101 9.04 12.42 -0.27
N THR A 102 7.83 12.03 -0.66
CA THR A 102 7.06 12.79 -1.64
C THR A 102 6.31 13.90 -0.93
N HIS A 103 6.35 15.13 -1.45
CA HIS A 103 5.56 16.27 -0.94
C HIS A 103 4.04 16.05 -0.93
N TRP A 104 3.56 14.91 -1.40
CA TRP A 104 2.17 14.50 -1.31
C TRP A 104 1.91 13.70 -0.05
N ASP A 105 0.84 14.09 0.63
CA ASP A 105 0.25 13.32 1.70
C ASP A 105 -0.24 11.96 1.14
N LYS A 106 0.36 10.88 1.65
CA LYS A 106 0.03 9.50 1.30
C LYS A 106 -0.57 8.73 2.47
N SER A 107 -1.06 9.45 3.50
CA SER A 107 -1.81 8.88 4.61
C SER A 107 -3.01 8.07 4.13
N GLU A 108 -3.47 7.13 4.94
CA GLU A 108 -4.65 6.33 4.59
C GLU A 108 -5.88 7.21 4.40
N ILE A 109 -6.06 8.26 5.22
CA ILE A 109 -7.12 9.27 5.07
C ILE A 109 -7.06 9.96 3.71
N LYS A 110 -5.87 10.40 3.29
CA LYS A 110 -5.74 11.06 1.99
C LYS A 110 -6.06 10.10 0.85
N ARG A 111 -5.63 8.84 0.96
CA ARG A 111 -5.95 7.81 -0.04
C ARG A 111 -7.44 7.47 -0.09
N THR A 112 -8.11 7.34 1.05
CA THR A 112 -9.56 7.05 1.12
C THR A 112 -10.37 8.22 0.60
N SER A 113 -10.05 9.46 1.01
CA SER A 113 -10.72 10.66 0.50
C SER A 113 -10.59 10.79 -1.02
N GLU A 114 -9.39 10.61 -1.59
CA GLU A 114 -9.23 10.62 -3.04
C GLU A 114 -9.95 9.46 -3.73
N SER A 115 -10.04 8.30 -3.09
CA SER A 115 -10.80 7.16 -3.62
C SER A 115 -12.31 7.45 -3.67
N ILE A 116 -12.86 8.05 -2.60
CA ILE A 116 -14.25 8.50 -2.54
C ILE A 116 -14.50 9.54 -3.65
N ILE A 117 -13.65 10.56 -3.75
CA ILE A 117 -13.71 11.59 -4.80
C ILE A 117 -13.71 10.94 -6.20
N ARG A 118 -12.78 10.03 -6.47
CA ARG A 118 -12.70 9.32 -7.77
C ARG A 118 -13.95 8.48 -8.04
N LYS A 119 -14.53 7.81 -7.04
CA LYS A 119 -15.78 7.06 -7.16
C LYS A 119 -16.96 8.00 -7.46
N GLY A 120 -17.07 9.11 -6.73
CA GLY A 120 -18.07 10.16 -6.98
C GLY A 120 -18.04 10.67 -8.41
N PHE A 121 -16.84 10.96 -8.95
CA PHE A 121 -16.68 11.39 -10.35
C PHE A 121 -16.98 10.29 -11.37
N ARG A 122 -16.70 9.01 -11.09
CA ARG A 122 -17.09 7.89 -11.98
C ARG A 122 -18.61 7.71 -12.01
N ASN A 123 -19.26 7.81 -10.86
CA ASN A 123 -20.72 7.68 -10.74
C ASN A 123 -21.46 8.84 -11.44
N GLN A 124 -20.85 10.04 -11.52
CA GLN A 124 -21.40 11.14 -12.31
C GLN A 124 -21.26 10.95 -13.83
N LYS A 125 -20.19 10.29 -14.29
CA LYS A 125 -19.98 10.00 -15.73
C LYS A 125 -20.85 8.88 -16.27
N ASN A 126 -21.37 8.01 -15.40
CA ASN A 126 -22.27 6.91 -15.75
C ASN A 126 -23.76 7.28 -15.63
N LYS A 127 -24.10 8.53 -15.32
CA LYS A 127 -25.47 9.01 -15.52
C LYS A 127 -25.66 9.14 -17.02
N GLU A 128 -26.55 8.35 -17.61
CA GLU A 128 -26.94 8.51 -19.00
C GLU A 128 -27.27 9.98 -19.26
N PRO A 129 -26.84 10.56 -20.40
CA PRO A 129 -27.32 11.88 -20.77
C PRO A 129 -28.84 11.76 -20.87
N VAL A 130 -29.56 12.48 -20.02
CA VAL A 130 -31.00 12.66 -20.19
C VAL A 130 -31.17 13.29 -21.58
N ILE A 131 -31.62 12.47 -22.51
CA ILE A 131 -31.93 12.87 -23.87
C ILE A 131 -33.16 13.76 -23.71
N ASP A 132 -32.98 15.08 -23.80
CA ASP A 132 -34.12 15.98 -23.99
C ASP A 132 -34.72 15.64 -25.35
N LEU A 133 -35.83 14.89 -25.31
CA LEU A 133 -36.69 14.66 -26.46
C LEU A 133 -37.42 15.96 -26.78
N THR A 134 -36.72 16.89 -27.43
CA THR A 134 -37.36 17.91 -28.27
C THR A 134 -36.91 17.71 -29.70
N ASN A 135 -37.92 17.52 -30.54
CA ASN A 135 -37.88 16.91 -31.86
C ASN A 135 -37.04 17.67 -32.91
N ASP A 136 -36.56 16.86 -33.86
CA ASP A 136 -36.41 17.13 -35.30
C ASP A 136 -35.52 18.28 -35.75
N HIS A 137 -34.33 17.96 -36.28
CA HIS A 137 -34.05 18.12 -37.71
C HIS A 137 -32.71 17.49 -38.14
N LEU A 138 -32.78 16.64 -39.17
CA LEU A 138 -31.73 16.26 -40.13
C LEU A 138 -30.48 15.49 -39.68
N SER A 139 -30.44 14.27 -40.21
CA SER A 139 -29.31 13.42 -40.54
C SER A 139 -28.09 14.16 -41.13
N ASN A 140 -26.89 13.79 -40.67
CA ASN A 140 -25.84 13.19 -41.52
C ASN A 140 -24.55 12.89 -40.73
N LYS A 141 -24.20 11.60 -40.70
CA LYS A 141 -22.87 11.00 -40.93
C LYS A 141 -21.61 11.86 -40.68
N LEU A 142 -20.70 11.40 -39.81
CA LEU A 142 -19.41 10.74 -40.16
C LEU A 142 -18.35 10.83 -39.05
N SER A 143 -17.69 9.69 -38.86
CA SER A 143 -16.44 9.49 -38.13
C SER A 143 -15.34 10.49 -38.50
N LEU A 144 -14.71 11.14 -37.51
CA LEU A 144 -13.40 11.75 -37.69
C LEU A 144 -12.48 11.65 -36.46
N LYS A 145 -11.42 10.87 -36.70
CA LYS A 145 -10.05 10.93 -36.15
C LYS A 145 -9.77 12.04 -35.13
N ARG A 146 -9.32 11.58 -33.96
CA ARG A 146 -8.54 12.30 -32.96
C ARG A 146 -7.36 13.05 -33.61
N LYS A 147 -7.40 14.39 -33.57
CA LYS A 147 -6.24 15.27 -33.80
C LYS A 147 -6.04 16.13 -32.55
N LEU A 148 -4.83 16.01 -31.98
CA LEU A 148 -4.29 16.86 -30.93
C LEU A 148 -3.87 18.21 -31.54
N SER A 149 -4.37 19.32 -30.98
CA SER A 149 -3.60 20.56 -30.79
C SER A 149 -4.36 21.59 -29.93
N PRO A 150 -3.65 22.52 -29.25
CA PRO A 150 -4.12 23.23 -28.06
C PRO A 150 -4.56 24.67 -28.37
N SER A 151 -5.59 25.21 -27.70
CA SER A 151 -5.60 26.63 -27.32
C SER A 151 -6.75 26.97 -26.37
N THR A 152 -6.37 27.90 -25.49
CA THR A 152 -7.01 28.69 -24.44
C THR A 152 -8.50 29.06 -24.50
N ASN A 153 -9.03 29.18 -23.26
CA ASN A 153 -10.08 30.08 -22.75
C ASN A 153 -11.51 29.95 -23.28
N ARG A 154 -12.43 29.60 -22.36
CA ARG A 154 -13.64 30.40 -22.08
C ARG A 154 -14.33 29.99 -20.77
N LYS A 155 -14.33 30.96 -19.85
CA LYS A 155 -15.38 31.39 -18.90
C LYS A 155 -16.16 30.31 -18.12
N SER A 156 -15.91 30.38 -16.82
CA SER A 156 -16.80 30.05 -15.71
C SER A 156 -18.28 30.32 -15.97
N SER A 157 -19.11 29.32 -15.67
CA SER A 157 -20.47 29.52 -15.18
C SER A 157 -20.64 28.68 -13.91
N LYS A 158 -20.69 29.38 -12.77
CA LYS A 158 -21.18 28.84 -11.49
C LYS A 158 -22.63 28.41 -11.71
N LYS A 159 -22.94 27.13 -11.52
CA LYS A 159 -24.29 26.67 -11.22
C LYS A 159 -24.22 25.88 -9.92
N SER A 160 -24.69 26.51 -8.86
CA SER A 160 -24.88 25.93 -7.54
C SER A 160 -25.74 24.67 -7.64
N LYS A 161 -25.19 23.55 -7.21
CA LYS A 161 -25.92 22.36 -6.75
C LYS A 161 -25.24 21.93 -5.45
N GLU A 162 -25.52 22.69 -4.39
CA GLU A 162 -25.47 22.16 -3.03
C GLU A 162 -26.44 20.98 -2.96
N GLU A 163 -26.02 19.88 -2.32
CA GLU A 163 -26.85 18.81 -1.71
C GLU A 163 -26.37 17.35 -1.85
N PRO A 164 -25.27 17.00 -2.57
CA PRO A 164 -24.58 15.72 -2.29
C PRO A 164 -23.28 15.87 -1.47
N LEU A 165 -22.78 17.09 -1.33
CA LEU A 165 -21.40 17.39 -0.90
C LEU A 165 -21.23 17.55 0.61
N GLU A 166 -22.31 17.70 1.37
CA GLU A 166 -22.24 17.84 2.83
C GLU A 166 -22.06 16.49 3.52
N ASN A 167 -22.73 15.43 3.03
CA ASN A 167 -22.70 14.12 3.67
C ASN A 167 -21.33 13.41 3.52
N GLU A 168 -20.60 13.67 2.44
CA GLU A 168 -19.24 13.16 2.26
C GLU A 168 -18.21 13.93 3.12
N LYS A 169 -18.44 15.24 3.37
CA LYS A 169 -17.56 16.05 4.23
C LYS A 169 -17.69 15.66 5.70
N THR A 170 -18.92 15.37 6.15
CA THR A 170 -19.18 14.92 7.53
C THR A 170 -18.53 13.56 7.80
N GLU A 171 -18.59 12.62 6.85
CA GLU A 171 -17.95 11.31 6.97
C GLU A 171 -16.40 11.40 7.06
N ILE A 172 -15.79 12.29 6.27
CA ILE A 172 -14.34 12.54 6.34
C ILE A 172 -13.93 13.15 7.69
N LEU A 173 -14.70 14.11 8.20
CA LEU A 173 -14.47 14.74 9.51
C LEU A 173 -14.59 13.73 10.65
N GLU A 174 -15.56 12.82 10.60
CA GLU A 174 -15.73 11.78 11.61
C GLU A 174 -14.57 10.80 11.66
N LEU A 175 -14.03 10.42 10.50
CA LEU A 175 -12.85 9.56 10.42
C LEU A 175 -11.61 10.25 10.99
N GLU A 176 -11.40 11.53 10.68
CA GLU A 176 -10.28 12.31 11.22
C GLU A 176 -10.35 12.44 12.75
N ILE A 177 -11.54 12.61 13.31
CA ILE A 177 -11.76 12.66 14.77
C ILE A 177 -11.47 11.30 15.42
N LYS A 178 -11.90 10.20 14.81
CA LYS A 178 -11.64 8.85 15.32
C LYS A 178 -10.15 8.54 15.35
N GLU A 179 -9.39 8.91 14.33
CA GLU A 179 -7.95 8.70 14.28
C GLU A 179 -7.19 9.53 15.31
N LYS A 180 -7.52 10.83 15.44
CA LYS A 180 -6.93 11.67 16.50
C LYS A 180 -7.18 11.10 17.91
N LYS A 181 -8.34 10.49 18.14
CA LYS A 181 -8.64 9.78 19.40
C LYS A 181 -7.76 8.54 19.59
N ILE A 182 -7.53 7.75 18.54
CA ILE A 182 -6.67 6.56 18.62
C ILE A 182 -5.22 6.97 18.87
N ALA A 183 -4.70 7.94 18.12
CA ALA A 183 -3.33 8.44 18.28
C ALA A 183 -3.07 9.01 19.69
N LEU A 184 -4.06 9.69 20.29
CA LEU A 184 -3.98 10.14 21.68
C LEU A 184 -3.93 8.98 22.68
N ARG A 185 -4.72 7.92 22.45
CA ARG A 185 -4.68 6.70 23.29
C ARG A 185 -3.34 5.98 23.19
N GLU A 186 -2.80 5.84 21.99
CA GLU A 186 -1.47 5.23 21.77
C GLU A 186 -0.36 6.02 22.46
N ARG A 187 -0.37 7.36 22.37
CA ARG A 187 0.58 8.22 23.09
C ARG A 187 0.44 8.07 24.60
N ALA A 188 -0.79 7.99 25.13
CA ALA A 188 -1.03 7.79 26.56
C ALA A 188 -0.50 6.43 27.05
N ILE A 189 -0.69 5.37 26.28
CA ILE A 189 -0.13 4.03 26.59
C ILE A 189 1.40 4.09 26.57
N LYS A 190 2.00 4.71 25.56
CA LYS A 190 3.45 4.84 25.45
C LYS A 190 4.05 5.63 26.62
N ALA A 191 3.38 6.71 27.04
CA ALA A 191 3.78 7.48 28.22
C ALA A 191 3.71 6.65 29.50
N ARG A 192 2.65 5.86 29.70
CA ARG A 192 2.53 4.95 30.85
C ARG A 192 3.59 3.86 30.88
N ILE A 193 3.94 3.29 29.74
CA ILE A 193 5.01 2.29 29.63
C ILE A 193 6.35 2.91 30.02
N ALA A 194 6.66 4.09 29.48
CA ALA A 194 7.90 4.80 29.81
C ALA A 194 7.98 5.18 31.30
N GLU A 195 6.86 5.63 31.89
CA GLU A 195 6.80 5.95 33.32
C GLU A 195 7.01 4.70 34.20
N ALA A 196 6.42 3.56 33.82
CA ALA A 196 6.62 2.30 34.52
C ALA A 196 8.07 1.79 34.43
N GLU A 197 8.71 2.00 33.29
CA GLU A 197 10.12 1.64 33.07
C GLU A 197 11.05 2.50 33.93
N VAL A 198 10.82 3.82 34.00
CA VAL A 198 11.57 4.73 34.87
C VAL A 198 11.43 4.33 36.34
N ARG A 199 10.20 4.05 36.81
CA ARG A 199 9.99 3.60 38.20
C ARG A 199 10.70 2.30 38.53
N LYS A 200 10.75 1.37 37.57
CA LYS A 200 11.46 0.10 37.76
C LYS A 200 12.96 0.33 37.92
N LEU A 201 13.55 1.19 37.08
CA LEU A 201 14.97 1.53 37.16
C LEU A 201 15.32 2.27 38.45
N GLU A 202 14.46 3.17 38.90
CA GLU A 202 14.64 3.90 40.16
C GLU A 202 14.63 2.96 41.38
N ALA A 203 13.67 2.04 41.45
CA ALA A 203 13.61 1.04 42.50
C ALA A 203 14.83 0.09 42.51
N GLU A 204 15.34 -0.26 41.33
CA GLU A 204 16.55 -1.08 41.20
C GLU A 204 17.80 -0.32 41.69
N ALA A 205 17.91 0.97 41.36
CA ALA A 205 18.99 1.82 41.84
C ALA A 205 18.96 2.01 43.36
N GLU A 206 17.78 2.23 43.96
CA GLU A 206 17.61 2.36 45.40
C GLU A 206 17.98 1.05 46.14
N ALA A 207 17.59 -0.10 45.61
CA ALA A 207 17.97 -1.40 46.16
C ALA A 207 19.50 -1.62 46.13
N LEU A 208 20.17 -1.22 45.04
CA LEU A 208 21.63 -1.27 44.94
C LEU A 208 22.31 -0.30 45.94
N GLU A 209 21.72 0.87 46.18
CA GLU A 209 22.27 1.82 47.15
C GLU A 209 22.15 1.28 48.59
N ILE A 210 21.00 0.72 48.95
CA ILE A 210 20.78 0.09 50.27
C ILE A 210 21.76 -1.06 50.48
N THR A 211 21.94 -1.94 49.50
CA THR A 211 22.88 -3.08 49.60
C THR A 211 24.32 -2.60 49.75
N ASN A 212 24.74 -1.57 49.01
CA ASN A 212 26.07 -0.97 49.14
C ASN A 212 26.27 -0.31 50.52
N GLN A 213 25.27 0.39 51.06
CA GLN A 213 25.33 0.97 52.41
C GLN A 213 25.46 -0.14 53.47
N GLN A 214 24.70 -1.23 53.35
CA GLN A 214 24.80 -2.39 54.24
C GLN A 214 26.17 -3.06 54.19
N GLN A 215 26.81 -3.13 53.02
CA GLN A 215 28.17 -3.67 52.89
C GLN A 215 29.21 -2.74 53.55
N ARG A 216 29.06 -1.42 53.42
CA ARG A 216 29.94 -0.44 54.08
C ARG A 216 29.87 -0.48 55.60
N LEU A 217 28.71 -0.79 56.17
CA LEU A 217 28.52 -0.91 57.62
C LEU A 217 29.02 -2.25 58.21
N LYS A 218 29.38 -3.22 57.36
CA LYS A 218 29.91 -4.53 57.77
C LYS A 218 31.45 -4.61 57.77
N ILE A 219 32.13 -3.51 57.45
CA ILE A 219 33.58 -3.32 57.54
C ILE A 219 33.86 -2.51 58.81
#